data_AF-A0A953ZX75-F1
#
_entry.id   AF-A0A953ZX75-F1
#
_cell.length_a   1.000
_cell.length_b   1.000
_cell.length_c   1.000
_cell.angle_alpha   90.00
_cell.angle_beta   90.00
_cell.angle_gamma   90.00
#
_symmetry.space_group_name_H-M   'P 1'
#
loop_
_entity.id
_entity.type
_entity.pdbx_description
1 polymer ?
#
loop_
_entity_poly.entity_id
_entity_poly.type
_entity_poly.pdbx_seq_one_letter_code
_entity_poly.pdbx_strand_id
1 'polypeptide(L)'
;MSGSNPDTDDPTRLLTVFSGPLGMALTTRTVLESAGFSPFIAGEHMKTLDPFDTGANALEVAVQVPAREAGAATEFLGGREPETTLTEEDEAEEPGAGECQRVRQRIMWAFLAQMLCCLIPFPLLFAPRYLRLAASLPARPAGHALTVGLLVVSLLCFLLFAGVLLTCEVFEFPGVVPRLEDR
;
A
#
# COMPACT_ATOMS: atom_id res chain seq x y z
N MET A 1 -9.85 -39.14 -31.78
CA MET A 1 -10.18 -37.72 -31.97
C MET A 1 -9.18 -36.93 -31.16
N SER A 2 -8.04 -36.59 -31.77
CA SER A 2 -6.95 -35.86 -31.13
C SER A 2 -7.19 -34.38 -31.43
N GLY A 3 -7.62 -33.62 -30.43
CA GLY A 3 -7.81 -32.18 -30.55
C GLY A 3 -6.44 -31.50 -30.52
N SER A 4 -5.90 -31.19 -31.70
CA SER A 4 -4.80 -30.23 -31.83
C SER A 4 -5.33 -28.88 -31.37
N ASN A 5 -4.86 -28.37 -30.24
CA ASN A 5 -5.23 -27.07 -29.69
C ASN A 5 -4.56 -25.99 -30.58
N PRO A 6 -5.30 -25.24 -31.42
CA PRO A 6 -4.70 -24.34 -32.43
C PRO A 6 -4.25 -22.99 -31.84
N ASP A 7 -4.09 -22.90 -30.52
CA ASP A 7 -3.90 -21.64 -29.78
C ASP A 7 -2.46 -21.43 -29.25
N THR A 8 -1.50 -22.19 -29.80
CA THR A 8 -0.09 -22.17 -29.35
C THR A 8 0.81 -21.28 -30.22
N ASP A 9 0.29 -20.77 -31.34
CA ASP A 9 1.07 -20.05 -32.36
C ASP A 9 0.76 -18.56 -32.43
N ASP A 10 0.19 -17.93 -31.39
CA ASP A 10 0.13 -16.47 -31.34
C ASP A 10 1.51 -15.93 -30.93
N PRO A 11 2.30 -15.33 -31.86
CA PRO A 11 3.64 -14.83 -31.56
C PRO A 11 3.62 -13.63 -30.60
N THR A 12 2.44 -13.07 -30.32
CA THR A 12 2.26 -11.95 -29.38
C THR A 12 1.96 -12.41 -27.96
N ARG A 13 1.73 -13.71 -27.75
CA ARG A 13 1.48 -14.27 -26.42
C ARG A 13 2.76 -14.26 -25.59
N LEU A 14 2.74 -13.51 -24.50
CA LEU A 14 3.80 -13.48 -23.50
C LEU A 14 3.48 -14.49 -22.39
N LEU A 15 4.48 -15.25 -21.97
CA LEU A 15 4.37 -16.18 -20.84
C LEU A 15 5.32 -15.76 -19.73
N THR A 16 4.83 -15.79 -18.50
CA THR A 16 5.66 -15.57 -17.33
C THR A 16 6.65 -16.71 -17.19
N VAL A 17 7.91 -16.38 -16.91
CA VAL A 17 8.99 -17.34 -16.62
C VAL A 17 9.53 -17.19 -15.21
N PHE A 18 9.27 -16.05 -14.56
CA PHE A 18 9.67 -15.78 -13.19
C PHE A 18 8.72 -14.76 -12.56
N SER A 19 8.40 -14.92 -11.27
CA SER A 19 7.71 -13.93 -10.45
C SER A 19 8.49 -13.72 -9.16
N GLY A 20 8.64 -12.49 -8.71
CA GLY A 20 9.30 -12.19 -7.44
C GLY A 20 9.62 -10.72 -7.23
N PRO A 21 10.44 -10.38 -6.22
CA PRO A 21 10.84 -9.01 -5.93
C PRO A 21 11.53 -8.36 -7.14
N LEU A 22 11.31 -7.06 -7.35
CA LEU A 22 11.83 -6.34 -8.51
C LEU A 22 13.35 -6.50 -8.70
N GLY A 23 14.14 -6.50 -7.63
CA GLY A 23 15.60 -6.70 -7.71
C GLY A 23 15.98 -8.07 -8.31
N MET A 24 15.26 -9.12 -7.93
CA MET A 24 15.46 -10.45 -8.51
C MET A 24 14.94 -10.51 -9.94
N ALA A 25 13.78 -9.90 -10.23
CA ALA A 25 13.22 -9.83 -11.58
C ALA A 25 14.17 -9.11 -12.57
N LEU A 26 14.81 -8.01 -12.16
CA LEU A 26 15.82 -7.30 -12.96
C LEU A 26 17.08 -8.16 -13.19
N THR A 27 17.50 -8.92 -12.18
CA THR A 27 18.63 -9.84 -12.31
C THR A 27 18.28 -10.96 -13.27
N THR A 28 17.11 -11.58 -13.14
CA THR A 28 16.61 -12.62 -14.06
C THR A 28 16.50 -12.09 -15.49
N ARG A 29 16.03 -10.86 -15.67
CA ARG A 29 15.97 -10.20 -16.97
C ARG A 29 17.36 -10.07 -17.61
N THR A 30 18.33 -9.52 -16.89
CA THR A 30 19.70 -9.34 -17.43
C THR A 30 20.35 -10.67 -17.79
N VAL A 31 20.11 -11.72 -16.98
CA VAL A 31 20.54 -13.09 -17.25
C VAL A 31 19.89 -13.63 -18.53
N LEU A 32 18.58 -13.47 -18.71
CA LEU A 32 17.86 -13.90 -19.91
C LEU A 32 18.30 -13.12 -21.17
N GLU A 33 18.48 -11.81 -21.08
CA GLU A 33 19.00 -10.97 -22.18
C GLU A 33 20.41 -11.42 -22.59
N SER A 34 21.27 -11.75 -21.62
CA SER A 34 22.63 -12.25 -21.88
C SER A 34 22.65 -13.61 -22.60
N ALA A 35 21.59 -14.40 -22.43
CA ALA A 35 21.37 -15.68 -23.11
C ALA A 35 20.66 -15.53 -24.47
N GLY A 36 20.33 -14.30 -24.88
CA GLY A 36 19.72 -14.01 -26.18
C GLY A 36 18.19 -14.10 -26.22
N PHE A 37 17.53 -14.20 -25.06
CA PHE A 37 16.07 -14.13 -24.97
C PHE A 37 15.58 -12.67 -24.97
N SER A 38 14.31 -12.46 -25.27
CA SER A 38 13.67 -11.13 -25.24
C SER A 38 12.71 -10.98 -24.04
N PRO A 39 13.21 -10.85 -22.80
CA PRO A 39 12.37 -10.69 -21.63
C PRO A 39 11.70 -9.31 -21.55
N PHE A 40 10.49 -9.30 -21.01
CA PHE A 40 9.64 -8.15 -20.79
C PHE A 40 9.15 -8.15 -19.34
N ILE A 41 9.18 -6.99 -18.68
CA ILE A 41 8.64 -6.82 -17.33
C ILE A 41 7.48 -5.84 -17.40
N ALA A 42 6.27 -6.31 -17.07
CA ALA A 42 5.10 -5.46 -17.01
C ALA A 42 5.23 -4.47 -15.84
N GLY A 43 5.16 -3.17 -16.12
CA GLY A 43 5.22 -2.14 -15.07
C GLY A 43 6.63 -1.76 -14.60
N GLU A 44 7.68 -2.02 -15.39
CA GLU A 44 9.06 -1.58 -15.09
C GLU A 44 9.16 -0.08 -14.74
N HIS A 45 8.31 0.75 -15.36
CA HIS A 45 8.25 2.19 -15.10
C HIS A 45 7.53 2.58 -13.80
N MET A 46 6.93 1.64 -13.07
CA MET A 46 6.17 1.95 -11.86
C MET A 46 7.09 2.46 -10.73
N LYS A 47 8.37 2.05 -10.71
CA LYS A 47 9.37 2.59 -9.77
C LYS A 47 9.73 4.06 -10.05
N THR A 48 9.44 4.59 -11.23
CA THR A 48 9.62 6.03 -11.52
C THR A 48 8.61 6.90 -10.74
N LEU A 49 7.48 6.32 -10.31
CA LEU A 49 6.44 7.03 -9.57
C LEU A 49 6.55 6.87 -8.04
N ASP A 50 7.28 5.87 -7.56
CA ASP A 50 7.55 5.67 -6.13
C ASP A 50 9.06 5.63 -5.85
N PRO A 51 9.68 6.75 -5.44
CA PRO A 51 11.10 6.83 -5.12
C PRO A 51 11.46 6.16 -3.79
N PHE A 52 10.48 5.67 -3.03
CA PHE A 52 10.73 4.93 -1.80
C PHE A 52 10.73 3.42 -2.11
N ASP A 53 11.79 2.71 -1.68
CA ASP A 53 11.94 1.25 -1.85
C ASP A 53 10.82 0.41 -1.17
N THR A 54 9.87 1.06 -0.50
CA THR A 54 8.74 0.45 0.19
C THR A 54 7.64 -0.09 -0.73
N GLY A 55 7.42 0.49 -1.93
CA GLY A 55 6.36 0.03 -2.83
C GLY A 55 6.80 -1.06 -3.81
N ALA A 56 8.00 -0.94 -4.37
CA ALA A 56 8.47 -1.82 -5.45
C ALA A 56 9.05 -3.16 -4.98
N ASN A 57 9.49 -3.27 -3.71
CA ASN A 57 9.89 -4.55 -3.11
C ASN A 57 8.71 -5.31 -2.51
N ALA A 58 7.58 -4.64 -2.26
CA ALA A 58 6.36 -5.26 -1.72
C ALA A 58 5.44 -5.85 -2.80
N LEU A 59 5.66 -5.50 -4.06
CA LEU A 59 4.88 -5.99 -5.19
C LEU A 59 5.68 -7.04 -5.94
N GLU A 60 5.09 -8.24 -6.08
CA GLU A 60 5.64 -9.26 -6.96
C GLU A 60 5.55 -8.80 -8.42
N VAL A 61 6.68 -8.91 -9.12
CA VAL A 61 6.82 -8.50 -10.51
C VAL A 61 7.10 -9.74 -11.35
N ALA A 62 6.36 -9.86 -12.46
CA ALA A 62 6.49 -10.96 -13.40
C ALA A 62 7.46 -10.59 -14.55
N VAL A 63 8.44 -11.47 -14.79
CA VAL A 63 9.27 -11.47 -16.00
C VAL A 63 8.62 -12.38 -17.01
N GLN A 64 8.33 -11.84 -18.19
CA GLN A 64 7.63 -12.52 -19.27
C GLN A 64 8.54 -12.63 -20.50
N VAL A 65 8.36 -13.67 -21.31
CA VAL A 65 9.05 -13.86 -22.60
C VAL A 65 8.03 -14.29 -23.65
N PRO A 66 8.32 -14.14 -24.96
CA PRO A 66 7.47 -14.69 -26.01
C PRO A 66 7.23 -16.19 -25.80
N ALA A 67 6.01 -16.68 -26.04
CA ALA A 67 5.62 -18.07 -25.78
C ALA A 67 6.54 -19.09 -26.47
N ARG A 68 7.06 -18.77 -27.66
CA ARG A 68 8.05 -19.57 -28.41
C ARG A 68 9.39 -19.78 -27.69
N GLU A 69 9.74 -18.85 -26.81
CA GLU A 69 11.01 -18.83 -26.06
C GLU A 69 10.82 -19.32 -24.61
N ALA A 70 9.58 -19.39 -24.12
CA ALA A 70 9.26 -19.69 -22.73
C ALA A 70 9.82 -21.04 -22.26
N GLY A 71 9.67 -22.11 -23.06
CA GLY A 71 10.20 -23.43 -22.68
C GLY A 71 11.72 -23.42 -22.48
N ALA A 72 12.45 -22.83 -23.43
CA ALA A 72 13.91 -22.73 -23.36
C ALA A 72 14.39 -21.76 -22.27
N ALA A 73 13.68 -20.65 -22.06
CA ALA A 73 13.97 -19.69 -21.00
C ALA A 73 13.74 -20.29 -19.61
N THR A 74 12.64 -21.01 -19.39
CA THR A 74 12.36 -21.71 -18.12
C THR A 74 13.37 -22.82 -17.86
N GLU A 75 13.75 -23.58 -18.88
CA GLU A 75 14.79 -24.62 -18.76
C GLU A 75 16.15 -24.01 -18.43
N PHE A 76 16.52 -22.91 -19.09
CA PHE A 76 17.76 -22.17 -18.82
C PHE A 76 17.83 -21.62 -17.38
N LEU A 77 16.71 -21.15 -16.84
CA LEU A 77 16.60 -20.70 -15.46
C LEU A 77 16.59 -21.85 -14.43
N GLY A 78 16.68 -23.10 -14.87
CA GLY A 78 16.79 -24.27 -14.00
C GLY A 78 15.47 -25.02 -13.75
N GLY A 79 14.46 -24.85 -14.60
CA GLY A 79 13.28 -25.72 -14.64
C GLY A 79 12.26 -25.53 -13.51
N ARG A 80 12.27 -24.38 -12.82
CA ARG A 80 11.13 -23.98 -11.98
C ARG A 80 10.05 -23.42 -12.90
N GLU A 81 8.96 -24.16 -13.12
CA GLU A 81 7.72 -23.53 -13.55
C GLU A 81 7.44 -22.38 -12.59
N PRO A 82 7.03 -21.19 -13.08
CA PRO A 82 6.58 -20.14 -12.19
C PRO A 82 5.36 -20.71 -11.47
N GLU A 83 5.54 -21.11 -10.21
CA GLU A 83 4.41 -21.30 -9.33
C GLU A 83 3.66 -19.97 -9.40
N THR A 84 2.47 -19.99 -9.97
CA THR A 84 1.44 -19.00 -9.70
C THR A 84 1.09 -19.15 -8.24
N THR A 85 1.99 -18.70 -7.38
CA THR A 85 1.84 -18.61 -5.95
C THR A 85 0.88 -17.45 -5.67
N LEU A 86 -0.41 -17.71 -5.84
CA LEU A 86 -1.39 -17.26 -4.86
C LEU A 86 -1.08 -18.03 -3.56
N THR A 87 0.09 -17.77 -2.96
CA THR A 87 0.50 -18.42 -1.73
C THR A 87 0.14 -17.48 -0.62
N GLU A 88 -0.89 -17.91 0.11
CA GLU A 88 -1.13 -17.52 1.48
C GLU A 88 0.21 -17.38 2.19
N GLU A 89 0.43 -16.17 2.70
CA GLU A 89 1.42 -15.75 3.68
C GLU A 89 2.15 -16.91 4.38
N ASP A 90 3.22 -17.42 3.77
CA ASP A 90 4.24 -18.15 4.51
C ASP A 90 5.10 -17.08 5.18
N GLU A 91 4.67 -16.71 6.39
CA GLU A 91 5.41 -15.92 7.37
C GLU A 91 6.71 -16.64 7.70
N ALA A 92 7.71 -16.53 6.83
CA ALA A 92 9.08 -16.65 7.23
C ALA A 92 9.32 -15.52 8.24
N GLU A 93 9.28 -15.85 9.54
CA GLU A 93 9.69 -14.97 10.63
C GLU A 93 11.14 -14.51 10.39
N GLU A 94 11.30 -13.45 9.61
CA GLU A 94 12.51 -12.66 9.67
C GLU A 94 12.61 -12.08 11.09
N PRO A 95 13.76 -12.21 11.77
CA PRO A 95 13.98 -11.63 13.09
C PRO A 95 14.00 -10.10 12.98
N GLY A 96 12.81 -9.51 12.98
CA GLY A 96 12.56 -8.10 12.67
C GLY A 96 11.14 -7.81 12.18
N ALA A 97 10.38 -8.81 11.72
CA ALA A 97 9.02 -8.64 11.22
C ALA A 97 8.07 -7.97 12.24
N GLY A 98 8.19 -8.35 13.53
CA GLY A 98 7.41 -7.75 14.61
C GLY A 98 7.77 -6.30 14.94
N GLU A 99 8.96 -5.82 14.58
CA GLU A 99 9.35 -4.42 14.71
C GLU A 99 8.81 -3.60 13.53
N CYS A 100 8.95 -4.12 12.31
CA CYS A 100 8.37 -3.53 11.10
C CYS A 100 6.84 -3.35 11.22
N GLN A 101 6.13 -4.35 11.75
CA GLN A 101 4.68 -4.27 11.94
C GLN A 101 4.28 -3.20 12.98
N ARG A 102 5.05 -3.07 14.07
CA ARG A 102 4.83 -2.02 15.08
C ARG A 102 5.09 -0.62 14.51
N VAL A 103 6.14 -0.45 13.71
CA VAL A 103 6.44 0.83 13.04
C VAL A 103 5.35 1.18 12.04
N ARG A 104 4.91 0.22 11.22
CA ARG A 104 3.79 0.39 10.28
C ARG A 104 2.52 0.83 11.01
N GLN A 105 2.19 0.17 12.12
CA GLN A 105 1.00 0.49 12.89
C GLN A 105 1.08 1.90 13.49
N ARG A 106 2.25 2.33 13.98
CA ARG A 106 2.48 3.69 14.46
C ARG A 106 2.33 4.75 13.35
N ILE A 107 2.89 4.49 12.17
CA ILE A 107 2.75 5.40 11.03
C ILE A 107 1.29 5.51 10.59
N MET A 108 0.57 4.39 10.54
CA MET A 108 -0.86 4.37 10.21
C MET A 108 -1.69 5.17 11.22
N TRP A 109 -1.45 4.99 12.53
CA TRP A 109 -2.12 5.75 13.58
C TRP A 109 -1.76 7.23 13.54
N ALA A 110 -0.50 7.58 13.27
CA ALA A 110 -0.06 8.97 13.13
C ALA A 110 -0.75 9.65 11.94
N PHE A 111 -0.83 8.96 10.79
CA PHE A 111 -1.51 9.49 9.61
C PHE A 111 -3.02 9.65 9.85
N LEU A 112 -3.66 8.66 10.46
CA LEU A 112 -5.08 8.73 10.81
C LEU A 112 -5.36 9.87 11.80
N ALA A 113 -4.51 10.02 12.83
CA ALA A 113 -4.60 11.11 13.79
C ALA A 113 -4.40 12.48 13.12
N GLN A 114 -3.42 12.60 12.22
CA GLN A 114 -3.18 13.82 11.43
C GLN A 114 -4.40 14.15 10.57
N MET A 115 -4.95 13.18 9.85
CA MET A 115 -6.13 13.38 9.01
C MET A 115 -7.33 13.82 9.86
N LEU A 116 -7.53 13.20 11.02
CA LEU A 116 -8.60 13.56 11.95
C LEU A 116 -8.40 14.98 12.50
N CYS A 117 -7.17 15.32 12.89
CA CYS A 117 -6.80 16.64 13.40
C CYS A 117 -6.95 17.75 12.37
N CYS A 118 -6.64 17.48 11.09
CA CYS A 118 -6.70 18.50 10.04
C CYS A 118 -8.09 18.63 9.42
N LEU A 119 -8.83 17.52 9.27
CA LEU A 119 -10.09 17.52 8.53
C LEU A 119 -11.31 17.84 9.42
N ILE A 120 -11.33 17.43 10.70
CA ILE A 120 -12.45 17.67 11.61
C ILE A 120 -12.63 19.13 12.07
N PRO A 121 -11.59 19.93 12.35
CA PRO A 121 -11.82 21.31 12.80
C PRO A 121 -12.37 22.19 11.67
N PHE A 122 -12.15 21.82 10.40
CA PHE A 122 -12.60 22.60 9.26
C PHE A 122 -14.13 22.83 9.25
N PRO A 123 -14.99 21.79 9.27
CA PRO A 123 -16.44 21.99 9.35
C PRO A 123 -16.89 22.69 10.64
N LEU A 124 -16.21 22.47 11.77
CA LEU A 124 -16.52 23.13 13.04
C LEU A 124 -16.22 24.64 13.00
N LEU A 125 -15.16 25.06 12.31
CA LEU A 125 -14.82 26.48 12.11
C LEU A 125 -15.90 27.22 11.31
N PHE A 126 -16.52 26.56 10.32
CA PHE A 126 -17.59 27.15 9.50
C PHE A 126 -19.00 26.96 10.08
N ALA A 127 -19.18 26.06 11.05
CA ALA A 127 -20.45 25.79 11.72
C ALA A 127 -21.20 27.05 12.21
N PRO A 128 -20.59 28.00 12.96
CA PRO A 128 -21.31 29.18 13.44
C PRO A 128 -21.77 30.09 12.30
N ARG A 129 -21.01 30.19 11.21
CA ARG A 129 -21.41 30.95 10.02
C ARG A 129 -22.59 30.29 9.32
N TYR A 130 -22.53 28.97 9.14
CA TYR A 130 -23.61 28.19 8.56
C TYR A 130 -24.91 28.30 9.38
N LEU A 131 -24.83 28.13 10.71
CA LEU A 131 -26.00 28.21 11.58
C LEU A 131 -26.64 29.61 11.59
N ARG A 132 -25.83 30.68 11.57
CA ARG A 132 -26.34 32.06 11.45
C ARG A 132 -27.05 32.29 10.12
N LEU A 133 -26.46 31.85 9.02
CA LEU A 133 -27.07 31.95 7.69
C LEU A 133 -28.37 31.14 7.62
N ALA A 134 -28.36 29.89 8.10
CA ALA A 134 -29.54 29.03 8.13
C ALA A 134 -30.67 29.59 9.00
N ALA A 135 -30.35 30.27 10.11
CA ALA A 135 -31.34 30.92 10.97
C ALA A 135 -31.96 32.18 10.36
N SER A 136 -31.23 32.86 9.46
CA SER A 136 -31.72 34.07 8.78
C SER A 136 -32.65 33.77 7.59
N LEU A 137 -32.73 32.52 7.14
CA LEU A 137 -33.57 32.13 6.01
C LEU A 137 -35.02 31.85 6.44
N PRO A 138 -36.03 32.33 5.69
CA PRO A 138 -37.44 32.10 6.03
C PRO A 138 -37.88 30.64 5.85
N ALA A 139 -37.18 29.89 5.00
CA ALA A 139 -37.37 28.46 4.82
C ALA A 139 -36.00 27.75 4.96
N ARG A 140 -35.97 26.65 5.70
CA ARG A 140 -34.73 25.87 5.89
C ARG A 140 -34.32 25.20 4.58
N PRO A 141 -33.03 25.22 4.21
CA PRO A 141 -32.56 24.55 3.00
C PRO A 141 -32.76 23.03 3.10
N ALA A 142 -33.00 22.39 1.96
CA ALA A 142 -33.04 20.93 1.87
C ALA A 142 -31.71 20.35 2.38
N GLY A 143 -31.79 19.34 3.24
CA GLY A 143 -30.59 18.73 3.86
C GLY A 143 -30.09 19.43 5.14
N HIS A 144 -30.75 20.48 5.63
CA HIS A 144 -30.35 21.17 6.87
C HIS A 144 -30.15 20.20 8.05
N ALA A 145 -31.11 19.28 8.27
CA ALA A 145 -31.03 18.28 9.33
C ALA A 145 -29.80 17.37 9.19
N LEU A 146 -29.43 16.98 7.96
CA LEU A 146 -28.26 16.16 7.68
C LEU A 146 -26.97 16.93 7.98
N THR A 147 -26.86 18.20 7.54
CA THR A 147 -25.70 19.04 7.88
C THR A 147 -25.54 19.29 9.37
N VAL A 148 -26.65 19.52 10.11
CA VAL A 148 -26.59 19.67 11.57
C VAL A 148 -26.18 18.35 12.23
N GLY A 149 -26.71 17.21 11.77
CA GLY A 149 -26.30 15.89 12.24
C GLY A 149 -24.81 15.63 12.04
N LEU A 150 -24.27 15.93 10.84
CA LEU A 150 -22.84 15.83 10.55
C LEU A 150 -22.01 16.73 11.46
N LEU A 151 -22.43 17.97 11.70
CA LEU A 151 -21.73 18.89 12.61
C LEU A 151 -21.68 18.35 14.06
N VAL A 152 -22.79 17.76 14.54
CA VAL A 152 -22.83 17.15 15.88
C VAL A 152 -21.91 15.94 15.95
N VAL A 153 -21.92 15.07 14.94
CA VAL A 153 -21.01 13.90 14.88
C VAL A 153 -19.55 14.36 14.83
N SER A 154 -19.21 15.35 14.00
CA SER A 154 -17.86 15.93 13.96
C SER A 154 -17.43 16.52 15.29
N LEU A 155 -18.33 17.21 16.01
CA LEU A 155 -18.04 17.74 17.36
C LEU A 155 -17.78 16.61 18.36
N LEU A 156 -18.61 15.56 18.35
CA LEU A 156 -18.42 14.40 19.24
C LEU A 156 -17.10 13.68 18.95
N CYS A 157 -16.76 13.45 17.68
CA CYS A 157 -15.48 12.87 17.28
C CYS A 157 -14.30 13.74 17.74
N PHE A 158 -14.40 15.07 17.59
CA PHE A 158 -13.38 15.99 18.06
C PHE A 158 -13.19 15.91 19.58
N LEU A 159 -14.29 15.92 20.35
CA LEU A 159 -14.24 15.83 21.81
C LEU A 159 -13.69 14.49 22.31
N LEU A 160 -14.09 13.38 21.69
CA LEU A 160 -13.55 12.06 21.99
C LEU A 160 -12.04 12.02 21.73
N PHE A 161 -11.61 12.53 20.57
CA PHE A 161 -10.20 12.56 20.21
C PHE A 161 -9.37 13.48 21.13
N ALA A 162 -9.87 14.69 21.41
CA ALA A 162 -9.24 15.60 22.37
C ALA A 162 -9.17 14.98 23.77
N GLY A 163 -10.20 14.25 24.18
CA GLY A 163 -10.20 13.47 25.43
C GLY A 163 -9.12 12.40 25.44
N VAL A 164 -8.98 11.63 24.36
CA VAL A 164 -7.92 10.62 24.22
C VAL A 164 -6.54 11.28 24.30
N LEU A 165 -6.29 12.37 23.56
CA LEU A 165 -5.03 13.10 23.63
C LEU A 165 -4.72 13.60 25.04
N LEU A 166 -5.72 14.18 25.71
CA LEU A 166 -5.56 14.65 27.09
C LEU A 166 -5.24 13.50 28.05
N THR A 167 -5.85 12.33 27.88
CA THR A 167 -5.51 11.14 28.68
C THR A 167 -4.14 10.56 28.33
N CYS A 168 -3.67 10.72 27.10
CA CYS A 168 -2.34 10.28 26.68
C CYS A 168 -1.23 11.20 27.22
N GLU A 169 -1.43 12.52 27.28
CA GLU A 169 -0.47 13.44 27.92
C GLU A 169 -0.39 13.22 29.43
N VAL A 170 -1.49 12.85 30.09
CA VAL A 170 -1.47 12.44 31.51
C VAL A 170 -0.71 11.12 31.70
N PHE A 171 -0.53 10.33 30.64
CA PHE A 171 0.29 9.11 30.59
C PHE A 171 1.71 9.38 30.07
N GLU A 172 2.30 10.54 30.39
CA GLU A 172 3.74 10.73 30.27
C GLU A 172 4.47 9.59 31.00
N PHE A 173 5.20 8.81 30.20
CA PHE A 173 6.00 7.66 30.60
C PHE A 173 6.91 8.02 31.78
N PRO A 174 6.68 7.47 33.00
CA PRO A 174 7.67 7.56 34.04
C PRO A 174 8.84 6.64 33.65
N GLY A 175 9.92 7.21 33.10
CA GLY A 175 11.25 6.59 33.21
C GLY A 175 11.92 6.07 31.94
N VAL A 176 11.93 6.81 30.83
CA VAL A 176 12.92 6.56 29.76
C VAL A 176 13.71 7.83 29.46
N VAL A 177 14.39 8.36 30.47
CA VAL A 177 15.61 9.13 30.25
C VAL A 177 16.76 8.15 30.45
N PRO A 178 17.34 7.56 29.39
CA PRO A 178 18.59 6.85 29.55
C PRO A 178 19.63 7.88 30.03
N ARG A 179 20.08 7.73 31.28
CA ARG A 179 21.30 8.39 31.75
C ARG A 179 22.41 8.01 30.80
N LEU A 180 22.84 8.98 29.99
CA LEU A 180 24.16 9.00 29.39
C LEU A 180 25.15 9.27 30.53
N GLU A 181 25.45 8.24 31.32
CA GLU A 181 26.62 8.23 32.21
C GLU A 181 27.84 7.81 31.37
N ASP A 182 28.60 8.83 30.98
CA ASP A 182 30.05 8.92 30.82
C ASP A 182 30.80 7.71 30.22
N ARG A 183 31.22 7.88 28.96
CA ARG A 183 32.46 7.30 28.41
C ARG A 183 33.40 8.41 27.98
#